data_AF-W5W7L4-F1
#
_entry.id   AF-W5W7L4-F1
#
_cell.length_a   1.000
_cell.length_b   1.000
_cell.length_c   1.000
_cell.angle_alpha   90.00
_cell.angle_beta   90.00
_cell.angle_gamma   90.00
#
_symmetry.space_group_name_H-M   'P 1'
#
loop_
_entity.id
_entity.type
_entity.pdbx_description
1 polymer ?
#
loop_
_entity_poly.entity_id
_entity_poly.type
_entity_poly.pdbx_seq_one_letter_code
_entity_poly.pdbx_strand_id
1 'polypeptide(L)' 'MMHHDRPVADQALVRARLAEIAELVAAEHAMAEGCPSVDQELLLMAQGSQAHRARRHECLRRRKRR' A
#
# COMPACT_ATOMS: atom_id res chain seq x y z
N MET A 1 5.93 -42.88 6.07
CA MET A 1 5.70 -41.89 5.00
C MET A 1 5.01 -40.69 5.64
N MET A 2 5.71 -39.57 5.83
CA MET A 2 5.11 -38.32 6.32
C MET A 2 5.07 -37.37 5.12
N HIS A 3 3.87 -37.06 4.64
CA HIS A 3 3.68 -36.21 3.46
C HIS A 3 3.99 -34.74 3.81
N HIS A 4 4.77 -34.10 2.95
CA HIS A 4 5.14 -32.70 3.03
C HIS A 4 3.96 -31.79 2.62
N ASP A 5 3.01 -31.55 3.53
CA ASP A 5 1.91 -30.58 3.33
C ASP A 5 2.33 -29.10 3.49
N ARG A 6 3.60 -28.75 3.23
CA ARG A 6 4.13 -27.39 3.44
C ARG A 6 4.11 -26.40 2.26
N PRO A 7 4.03 -26.77 0.95
CA PRO A 7 4.23 -25.79 -0.12
C PRO A 7 2.97 -24.96 -0.46
N VAL A 8 1.77 -25.47 -0.22
CA VAL A 8 0.52 -24.80 -0.65
C VAL A 8 0.10 -23.68 0.30
N ALA A 9 0.27 -23.88 1.62
CA ALA A 9 -0.01 -22.86 2.62
C ALA A 9 0.90 -21.63 2.46
N ASP A 10 2.16 -21.85 2.06
CA ASP A 10 3.14 -20.78 1.81
C ASP A 10 2.77 -19.97 0.55
N GLN A 11 2.35 -20.64 -0.53
CA GLN A 11 1.88 -19.95 -1.74
C GLN A 11 0.60 -19.13 -1.50
N ALA A 12 -0.34 -19.64 -0.71
CA ALA A 12 -1.54 -18.90 -0.36
C ALA A 12 -1.21 -17.63 0.44
N LEU A 13 -0.29 -17.73 1.40
CA LEU A 13 0.19 -16.58 2.18
C LEU A 13 0.89 -15.54 1.30
N VAL A 14 1.76 -15.98 0.38
CA VAL A 14 2.43 -15.09 -0.57
C VAL A 14 1.42 -14.36 -1.45
N ARG A 15 0.40 -15.06 -1.97
CA ARG A 15 -0.65 -14.44 -2.79
C ARG A 15 -1.46 -13.41 -2.01
N ALA A 16 -1.85 -13.73 -0.78
CA ALA A 16 -2.55 -12.79 0.09
C ALA A 16 -1.71 -11.53 0.34
N ARG A 17 -0.41 -11.71 0.63
CA ARG A 17 0.50 -10.59 0.84
C ARG A 17 0.70 -9.74 -0.40
N LEU A 18 0.76 -10.34 -1.59
CA LEU A 18 0.86 -9.60 -2.84
C LEU A 18 -0.42 -8.82 -3.15
N ALA A 19 -1.59 -9.36 -2.81
CA ALA A 19 -2.86 -8.64 -2.94
C ALA A 19 -2.89 -7.41 -2.03
N GLU A 20 -2.50 -7.53 -0.76
CA GLU A 20 -2.38 -6.41 0.17
C GLU A 20 -1.45 -5.30 -0.36
N ILE A 21 -0.30 -5.69 -0.92
CA ILE A 21 0.65 -4.74 -1.51
C ILE A 21 0.04 -4.07 -2.74
N ALA A 22 -0.64 -4.81 -3.61
CA ALA A 22 -1.25 -4.27 -4.81
C ALA A 22 -2.33 -3.22 -4.48
N GLU A 23 -3.15 -3.48 -3.46
CA GLU A 23 -4.17 -2.52 -2.98
C GLU A 23 -3.53 -1.22 -2.46
N LEU A 24 -2.43 -1.34 -1.70
CA LEU A 24 -1.70 -0.17 -1.22
C LEU A 24 -1.10 0.65 -2.36
N VAL A 25 -0.48 -0.01 -3.34
CA VAL A 25 0.09 0.65 -4.53
C VAL A 25 -1.00 1.37 -5.32
N ALA A 26 -2.17 0.73 -5.52
CA ALA A 26 -3.29 1.36 -6.21
C ALA A 26 -3.80 2.60 -5.46
N ALA A 27 -3.89 2.53 -4.13
CA ALA A 27 -4.27 3.67 -3.31
C ALA A 27 -3.24 4.81 -3.40
N GLU A 28 -1.94 4.52 -3.35
CA GLU A 28 -0.89 5.54 -3.50
C GLU A 28 -0.91 6.18 -4.89
N HIS A 29 -1.19 5.40 -5.93
CA HIS A 29 -1.31 5.91 -7.29
C HIS A 29 -2.51 6.85 -7.44
N ALA A 30 -3.71 6.43 -7.02
CA ALA A 30 -4.89 7.28 -7.01
C ALA A 30 -4.66 8.56 -6.18
N MET A 31 -3.88 8.44 -5.09
CA MET A 31 -3.51 9.61 -4.29
C MET A 31 -2.59 10.57 -5.04
N ALA A 32 -1.64 10.06 -5.83
CA ALA A 32 -0.75 10.87 -6.66
C ALA A 32 -1.49 11.56 -7.82
N GLU A 33 -2.49 10.89 -8.39
CA GLU A 33 -3.38 11.43 -9.42
C GLU A 33 -4.39 12.46 -8.87
N GLY A 34 -4.57 12.50 -7.56
CA GLY A 34 -5.45 13.45 -6.88
C GLY A 34 -6.92 13.01 -6.81
N CYS A 35 -7.22 11.76 -7.13
CA CYS A 35 -8.56 11.19 -7.15
C CYS A 35 -8.71 9.91 -6.28
N PRO A 36 -8.18 9.87 -5.03
CA PRO A 36 -8.39 8.71 -4.17
C PRO A 36 -9.86 8.61 -3.75
N SER A 37 -10.34 7.37 -3.60
CA SER A 37 -11.56 7.11 -2.85
C SER A 37 -11.35 7.26 -1.34
N VAL A 38 -12.44 7.40 -0.59
CA VAL A 38 -12.39 7.49 0.89
C VAL A 38 -11.72 6.26 1.49
N ASP A 39 -12.04 5.06 1.00
CA ASP A 39 -11.46 3.82 1.50
C ASP A 39 -9.95 3.74 1.24
N GLN A 40 -9.49 4.23 0.09
CA GLN A 40 -8.06 4.34 -0.21
C GLN A 40 -7.37 5.35 0.71
N GLU A 41 -7.99 6.51 0.99
CA GLU A 41 -7.43 7.47 1.95
C GLU A 41 -7.33 6.86 3.35
N LEU A 42 -8.35 6.13 3.81
CA LEU A 42 -8.36 5.44 5.10
C LEU A 42 -7.32 4.32 5.16
N LEU A 43 -7.17 3.53 4.10
CA LEU A 43 -6.16 2.49 4.00
C LEU A 43 -4.75 3.07 4.12
N LEU A 44 -4.46 4.15 3.39
CA LEU A 44 -3.17 4.83 3.46
C LEU A 44 -2.92 5.49 4.82
N MET A 45 -3.97 6.01 5.46
CA MET A 45 -3.89 6.55 6.83
C MET A 45 -3.57 5.44 7.84
N ALA A 46 -4.25 4.29 7.76
CA ALA A 46 -4.02 3.15 8.63
C ALA A 46 -2.58 2.62 8.50
N GLN A 47 -2.00 2.65 7.30
CA GLN A 47 -0.61 2.26 7.07
C GLN A 47 0.43 3.37 7.30
N GLY A 48 0.00 4.56 7.72
CA GLY A 48 0.90 5.69 7.93
C GLY A 48 1.66 6.08 6.65
N SER A 49 1.05 5.91 5.47
CA SER A 49 1.70 6.16 4.18
C SER A 49 2.27 7.58 4.09
N GLN A 50 3.45 7.69 3.48
CA GLN A 50 4.06 8.99 3.18
C GLN A 50 3.27 9.75 2.11
N ALA A 51 2.61 9.07 1.17
CA ALA A 51 1.83 9.70 0.11
C ALA A 51 0.66 10.51 0.70
N HIS A 52 -0.10 9.91 1.60
CA HIS A 52 -1.18 10.59 2.31
C HIS A 52 -0.66 11.78 3.14
N ARG A 53 0.45 11.60 3.87
CA ARG A 53 1.08 12.67 4.66
C ARG A 53 1.57 13.84 3.80
N ALA A 54 2.19 13.56 2.65
CA ALA A 54 2.71 14.57 1.74
C ALA A 54 1.59 15.38 1.05
N ARG A 55 0.40 14.80 0.85
CA ARG A 55 -0.77 15.53 0.35
C ARG A 55 -1.32 16.51 1.40
N ARG A 56 -1.45 16.06 2.66
CA ARG A 56 -1.92 16.92 3.76
C ARG A 56 -0.97 18.07 4.06
N HIS A 57 0.30 17.89 3.77
CA HIS A 57 1.34 18.90 3.97
C HIS A 57 2.07 19.15 2.65
N GLU A 58 1.49 20.00 1.80
CA GLU A 58 2.09 20.39 0.51
C GLU A 58 3.54 20.89 0.66
N CYS A 59 3.88 21.47 1.83
CA CYS A 59 5.25 21.88 2.17
C CYS A 59 6.27 20.73 2.23
N LEU A 60 5.85 19.49 2.48
CA LEU A 60 6.70 18.29 2.43
C LEU A 60 7.04 17.91 0.98
N ARG A 61 6.16 18.21 0.01
CA ARG A 61 6.44 17.97 -1.43
C ARG A 61 7.53 18.89 -1.97
N ARG A 62 7.71 20.08 -1.39
CA ARG A 62 8.67 21.11 -1.86
C ARG A 62 10.08 20.98 -1.27
N ARG A 63 10.33 20.06 -0.34
CA ARG A 63 11.65 19.86 0.32
C ARG A 63 12.67 19.05 -0.50
N LYS A 64 12.57 19.06 -1.83
CA LYS A 64 13.63 18.58 -2.74
C LYS A 64 13.90 19.63 -3.81
N ARG A 65 14.78 20.59 -3.50
CA ARG A 65 15.63 21.34 -4.44
C ARG A 65 16.58 22.22 -3.61
N ARG A 66 17.65 21.60 -3.11
CA ARG A 66 18.94 22.25 -2.86
C ARG A 66 20.01 21.28 -3.35
#